data_AF-A0A9W6GLF9-F1
#
_entry.id   AF-A0A9W6GLF9-F1
#
_cell.length_a   1.000
_cell.length_b   1.000
_cell.length_c   1.000
_cell.angle_alpha   90.00
_cell.angle_beta   90.00
_cell.angle_gamma   90.00
#
_symmetry.space_group_name_H-M   'P 1'
#
loop_
_entity.id
_entity.type
_entity.pdbx_description
1 polymer ?
#
loop_
_entity_poly.entity_id
_entity_poly.type
_entity_poly.pdbx_seq_one_letter_code
_entity_poly.pdbx_strand_id
1 'polypeptide(L)'
;MKWNRIIIVAMIYMMIASLTCSKDLDITVERSIELGKITPSGKNRIKVIKPKDGFILKVRGRKNSIVRLEVDYIKDLGGFKVVEIIPEDEWLKLDEKGEGKFRIGAKIIIPGFIAPGRYKSEIRARVAYKSDID
;
A
#
# COMPACT_ATOMS: atom_id res chain seq x y z
N MET A 1 -3.95 -39.88 2.46
CA MET A 1 -5.09 -38.98 2.72
C MET A 1 -4.90 -37.69 1.94
N LYS A 2 -5.77 -37.39 0.97
CA LYS A 2 -5.75 -36.12 0.23
C LYS A 2 -6.29 -35.05 1.19
N TRP A 3 -5.43 -34.13 1.62
CA TRP A 3 -5.88 -32.95 2.36
C TRP A 3 -6.83 -32.17 1.46
N ASN A 4 -8.14 -32.21 1.75
CA ASN A 4 -9.07 -31.26 1.16
C ASN A 4 -8.56 -29.88 1.51
N ARG A 5 -8.01 -29.17 0.51
CA ARG A 5 -7.66 -27.76 0.63
C ARG A 5 -8.98 -27.03 0.80
N ILE A 6 -9.40 -26.81 2.05
CA ILE A 6 -10.53 -25.93 2.35
C ILE A 6 -10.12 -24.55 1.82
N ILE A 7 -10.85 -24.02 0.85
CA ILE A 7 -10.61 -22.67 0.34
C ILE A 7 -11.54 -21.74 1.11
N ILE A 8 -10.97 -20.80 1.85
CA ILE A 8 -11.77 -19.76 2.52
C ILE A 8 -11.85 -18.55 1.61
N VAL A 9 -13.07 -18.05 1.41
CA VAL A 9 -13.31 -16.79 0.71
C VAL A 9 -13.02 -15.65 1.69
N ALA A 10 -11.75 -15.30 1.81
CA ALA A 10 -11.29 -14.07 2.43
C ALA A 10 -10.93 -13.10 1.29
N MET A 11 -11.53 -11.91 1.27
CA MET A 11 -11.13 -10.85 0.33
C MET A 11 -10.44 -9.76 1.13
N ILE A 12 -9.16 -9.52 0.84
CA ILE A 12 -8.42 -8.46 1.53
C ILE A 12 -8.23 -7.31 0.57
N TYR A 13 -8.60 -6.13 1.05
CA TYR A 13 -8.40 -4.87 0.39
C TYR A 13 -7.39 -4.08 1.18
N MET A 14 -6.37 -3.58 0.52
CA MET A 14 -5.53 -2.56 1.13
C MET A 14 -5.85 -1.21 0.51
N MET A 15 -5.96 -0.21 1.36
CA MET A 15 -6.13 1.18 0.94
C MET A 15 -4.96 2.00 1.42
N ILE A 16 -4.61 3.03 0.65
CA ILE A 16 -3.73 4.08 1.15
C ILE A 16 -4.60 5.28 1.53
N ALA A 17 -4.43 5.84 2.72
CA ALA A 17 -4.85 7.20 3.01
C ALA A 17 -3.67 8.13 2.70
N SER A 18 -3.86 9.03 1.74
CA SER A 18 -2.87 10.03 1.39
C SER A 18 -3.06 11.30 2.22
N LEU A 19 -1.95 11.90 2.64
CA LEU A 19 -1.92 13.14 3.39
C LEU A 19 -0.87 14.07 2.78
N THR A 20 -1.18 15.35 2.70
CA THR A 20 -0.27 16.37 2.18
C THR A 20 0.29 17.19 3.34
N CYS A 21 1.59 17.47 3.32
CA CYS A 21 2.20 18.41 4.28
C CYS A 21 2.28 19.84 3.73
N SER A 22 2.01 20.02 2.43
CA SER A 22 2.08 21.30 1.73
C SER A 22 0.74 21.64 1.06
N LYS A 23 0.35 22.93 1.08
CA LYS A 23 -0.94 23.40 0.56
C LYS A 23 -1.12 23.21 -0.95
N ASP A 24 -0.01 23.16 -1.69
CA ASP A 24 -0.02 23.05 -3.16
C ASP A 24 0.22 21.60 -3.63
N LEU A 25 0.20 20.62 -2.74
CA LEU A 25 0.25 19.20 -3.09
C LEU A 25 -1.14 18.60 -3.02
N ASP A 26 -1.49 17.86 -4.05
CA ASP A 26 -2.66 17.01 -4.10
C ASP A 26 -2.22 15.55 -4.32
N ILE A 27 -2.82 14.62 -3.58
CA ILE A 27 -2.43 13.21 -3.62
C ILE A 27 -3.70 12.37 -3.71
N THR A 28 -3.81 11.60 -4.78
CA THR A 28 -4.93 10.69 -5.01
C THR A 28 -4.43 9.26 -5.10
N VAL A 29 -5.18 8.32 -4.51
CA VAL A 29 -4.95 6.89 -4.73
C VAL A 29 -5.52 6.50 -6.09
N GLU A 30 -4.64 6.16 -7.03
CA GLU A 30 -5.05 5.71 -8.35
C GLU A 30 -5.39 4.21 -8.34
N ARG A 31 -4.68 3.42 -7.51
CA ARG A 31 -4.86 1.96 -7.46
C ARG A 31 -4.70 1.40 -6.06
N SER A 32 -5.66 0.57 -5.66
CA SER A 32 -5.62 -0.32 -4.49
C SER A 32 -5.26 -1.76 -4.88
N ILE A 33 -4.87 -2.57 -3.89
CA ILE A 33 -4.52 -3.98 -4.09
C ILE A 33 -5.57 -4.87 -3.45
N GLU A 34 -6.00 -5.88 -4.20
CA GLU A 34 -6.76 -7.02 -3.70
C GLU A 34 -5.89 -8.27 -3.63
N LEU A 35 -5.89 -8.95 -2.49
CA LEU A 35 -5.06 -10.14 -2.30
C LEU A 35 -5.73 -11.46 -2.72
N GLY A 36 -7.03 -11.40 -3.04
CA GLY A 36 -7.84 -12.53 -3.51
C GLY A 36 -8.11 -13.60 -2.44
N LYS A 37 -8.64 -14.75 -2.89
CA LYS A 37 -8.97 -15.91 -2.04
C LYS A 37 -7.71 -16.50 -1.39
N ILE A 38 -7.83 -16.92 -0.13
CA ILE A 38 -6.71 -17.49 0.64
C ILE A 38 -7.03 -18.92 1.05
N THR A 39 -6.09 -19.82 0.81
CA THR A 39 -6.13 -21.17 1.37
C THR A 39 -5.56 -21.15 2.79
N PRO A 40 -6.31 -21.54 3.84
CA PRO A 40 -5.77 -21.71 5.18
C PRO A 40 -4.65 -22.75 5.19
N SER A 41 -3.67 -22.53 6.05
CA SER A 41 -2.48 -23.40 6.16
C SER A 41 -2.16 -23.81 7.60
N GLY A 42 -2.91 -23.35 8.59
CA GLY A 42 -2.63 -23.57 10.01
C GLY A 42 -1.38 -22.84 10.54
N LYS A 43 -0.50 -22.36 9.64
CA LYS A 43 0.70 -21.57 9.96
C LYS A 43 0.65 -20.21 9.28
N ASN A 44 1.16 -19.19 9.97
CA ASN A 44 1.32 -17.85 9.40
C ASN A 44 2.24 -17.91 8.17
N ARG A 45 1.96 -17.08 7.17
CA ARG A 45 2.77 -16.98 5.96
C ARG A 45 3.04 -15.52 5.64
N ILE A 46 4.20 -15.28 5.06
CA ILE A 46 4.55 -13.96 4.55
C ILE A 46 4.21 -13.92 3.05
N LYS A 47 3.50 -12.88 2.63
CA LYS A 47 3.31 -12.56 1.21
C LYS A 47 3.96 -11.21 0.94
N VAL A 48 4.77 -11.17 -0.11
CA VAL A 48 5.41 -9.94 -0.59
C VAL A 48 4.71 -9.52 -1.86
N ILE A 49 4.29 -8.26 -1.90
CA ILE A 49 3.72 -7.62 -3.08
C ILE A 49 4.74 -6.59 -3.54
N LYS A 50 5.23 -6.78 -4.76
CA LYS A 50 6.23 -5.89 -5.34
C LYS A 50 5.57 -4.55 -5.74
N PRO A 51 6.31 -3.43 -5.76
CA PRO A 51 5.76 -2.13 -6.14
C PRO A 51 5.02 -2.11 -7.49
N LYS A 52 5.55 -2.82 -8.49
CA LYS A 52 4.90 -2.97 -9.81
C LYS A 52 3.51 -3.62 -9.77
N ASP A 53 3.27 -4.49 -8.79
CA ASP A 53 2.02 -5.19 -8.54
C ASP A 53 1.22 -4.51 -7.41
N GLY A 54 1.72 -3.34 -6.99
CA GLY A 54 1.39 -2.63 -5.77
C GLY A 54 0.34 -1.55 -5.93
N PHE A 55 0.34 -0.62 -4.97
CA PHE A 55 -0.47 0.60 -5.01
C PHE A 55 0.17 1.63 -5.91
N ILE A 56 -0.66 2.51 -6.43
CA ILE A 56 -0.23 3.68 -7.16
C ILE A 56 -0.81 4.92 -6.47
N LEU A 57 0.07 5.78 -5.99
CA LEU A 57 -0.27 7.12 -5.53
C LEU A 57 0.06 8.10 -6.63
N LYS A 58 -0.97 8.77 -7.15
CA LYS A 58 -0.80 9.91 -8.05
C LYS A 58 -0.59 11.15 -7.21
N VAL A 59 0.45 11.91 -7.54
CA VAL A 59 0.78 13.18 -6.90
C VAL A 59 0.69 14.27 -7.94
N ARG A 60 0.09 15.39 -7.56
CA ARG A 60 0.06 16.62 -8.34
C ARG A 60 0.57 17.79 -7.49
N GLY A 61 1.37 18.64 -8.09
CA GLY A 61 1.96 19.79 -7.41
C GLY A 61 2.67 20.75 -8.36
N ARG A 62 3.73 21.40 -7.87
CA ARG A 62 4.54 22.35 -8.63
C ARG A 62 5.33 21.61 -9.72
N LYS A 63 5.26 22.10 -10.96
CA LYS A 63 6.02 21.54 -12.09
C LYS A 63 7.51 21.46 -11.80
N ASN A 64 8.18 20.41 -12.30
CA ASN A 64 9.62 20.19 -12.16
C ASN A 64 10.16 20.18 -10.72
N SER A 65 9.29 20.06 -9.71
CA SER A 65 9.69 19.95 -8.31
C SER A 65 10.01 18.51 -7.92
N ILE A 66 10.70 18.35 -6.80
CA ILE A 66 11.02 17.05 -6.21
C ILE A 66 10.17 16.89 -4.96
N VAL A 67 9.50 15.75 -4.86
CA VAL A 67 8.70 15.36 -3.70
C VAL A 67 9.21 14.06 -3.11
N ARG A 68 9.01 13.89 -1.80
CA ARG A 68 9.34 12.68 -1.05
C ARG A 68 8.07 11.98 -0.60
N LEU A 69 8.04 10.65 -0.73
CA LEU A 69 7.07 9.79 -0.07
C LEU A 69 7.57 9.40 1.32
N GLU A 70 6.76 9.66 2.33
CA GLU A 70 6.95 9.20 3.70
C GLU A 70 5.79 8.28 4.08
N VAL A 71 6.07 7.16 4.75
CA VAL A 71 5.05 6.18 5.11
C VAL A 71 5.11 5.92 6.60
N ASP A 72 4.10 6.40 7.32
CA ASP A 72 4.19 6.52 8.79
C ASP A 72 3.30 5.54 9.55
N TYR A 73 2.19 5.08 8.96
CA TYR A 73 1.18 4.38 9.75
C TYR A 73 0.48 3.25 8.99
N ILE A 74 0.40 2.09 9.64
CA ILE A 74 -0.30 0.91 9.17
C ILE A 74 -1.40 0.58 10.19
N LYS A 75 -2.65 0.53 9.72
CA LYS A 75 -3.78 0.03 10.49
C LYS A 75 -4.24 -1.31 9.94
N ASP A 76 -4.16 -2.32 10.78
CA ASP A 76 -4.64 -3.67 10.46
C ASP A 76 -6.12 -3.82 10.85
N LEU A 77 -7.01 -4.01 9.87
CA LEU A 77 -8.45 -4.24 10.09
C LEU A 77 -8.85 -5.62 9.53
N GLY A 78 -8.44 -6.70 10.20
CA GLY A 78 -8.81 -8.03 9.74
C GLY A 78 -7.83 -9.17 10.02
N GLY A 79 -6.94 -9.02 11.00
CA GLY A 79 -5.97 -10.06 11.37
C GLY A 79 -4.81 -10.25 10.38
N PHE A 80 -4.80 -9.54 9.25
CA PHE A 80 -3.62 -9.36 8.42
C PHE A 80 -2.76 -8.27 9.01
N LYS A 81 -1.45 -8.51 9.03
CA LYS A 81 -0.49 -7.51 9.49
C LYS A 81 0.36 -7.05 8.32
N VAL A 82 0.32 -5.78 7.96
CA VAL A 82 1.35 -5.22 7.08
C VAL A 82 2.59 -4.96 7.94
N VAL A 83 3.72 -5.57 7.58
CA VAL A 83 4.95 -5.49 8.37
C VAL A 83 5.99 -4.59 7.73
N GLU A 84 5.84 -4.29 6.44
CA GLU A 84 6.80 -3.48 5.71
C GLU A 84 6.09 -2.87 4.50
N ILE A 85 6.40 -1.62 4.22
CA ILE A 85 6.01 -0.93 2.99
C ILE A 85 7.26 -0.78 2.15
N ILE A 86 7.13 -1.07 0.86
CA ILE A 86 8.26 -1.17 -0.05
C ILE A 86 7.99 -0.15 -1.16
N PRO A 87 8.42 1.11 -1.04
CA PRO A 87 8.34 2.04 -2.17
C PRO A 87 9.26 1.57 -3.31
N GLU A 88 8.86 1.80 -4.56
CA GLU A 88 9.78 1.66 -5.70
C GLU A 88 10.87 2.74 -5.61
N ASP A 89 10.42 3.98 -5.35
CA ASP A 89 11.26 5.14 -5.14
C ASP A 89 10.68 5.97 -3.99
N GLU A 90 11.54 6.48 -3.12
CA GLU A 90 11.14 7.46 -2.09
C GLU A 90 11.06 8.89 -2.63
N TRP A 91 11.77 9.16 -3.71
CA TRP A 91 11.88 10.48 -4.32
C TRP A 91 11.34 10.46 -5.74
N LEU A 92 10.56 11.48 -6.08
CA LEU A 92 9.94 11.60 -7.38
C LEU A 92 10.08 13.03 -7.89
N LYS A 93 10.57 13.16 -9.12
CA LYS A 93 10.53 14.42 -9.86
C LYS A 93 9.19 14.52 -10.58
N LEU A 94 8.42 15.55 -10.27
CA LEU A 94 7.16 15.85 -10.98
C LEU A 94 7.47 16.38 -12.38
N ASP A 95 6.62 16.01 -13.34
CA ASP A 95 6.80 16.41 -14.74
C ASP A 95 6.52 17.91 -14.99
N GLU A 96 6.54 18.32 -16.26
CA GLU A 96 6.27 19.71 -16.68
C GLU A 96 4.85 20.18 -16.36
N LYS A 97 3.92 19.25 -16.14
CA LYS A 97 2.54 19.50 -15.70
C LYS A 97 2.39 19.42 -14.18
N GLY A 98 3.46 19.09 -13.47
CA GLY A 98 3.46 18.88 -12.02
C GLY A 98 2.82 17.57 -11.61
N GLU A 99 2.82 16.55 -12.45
CA GLU A 99 2.26 15.23 -12.14
C GLU A 99 3.35 14.17 -11.96
N GLY A 100 3.06 13.15 -11.16
CA GLY A 100 3.92 12.00 -10.98
C GLY A 100 3.23 10.86 -10.22
N LYS A 101 3.86 9.68 -10.19
CA LYS A 101 3.31 8.49 -9.54
C LYS A 101 4.35 7.78 -8.67
N PHE A 102 3.99 7.53 -7.42
CA PHE A 102 4.71 6.58 -6.57
C PHE A 102 4.08 5.19 -6.71
N ARG A 103 4.93 4.16 -6.88
CA ARG A 103 4.53 2.76 -6.78
C ARG A 103 4.94 2.20 -5.44
N ILE A 104 4.03 1.50 -4.78
CA ILE A 104 4.22 1.06 -3.40
C ILE A 104 3.84 -0.42 -3.27
N GLY A 105 4.79 -1.23 -2.90
CA GLY A 105 4.61 -2.63 -2.50
C GLY A 105 4.37 -2.76 -1.00
N ALA A 106 4.11 -3.98 -0.57
CA ALA A 106 3.92 -4.29 0.85
C ALA A 106 4.31 -5.73 1.16
N LYS A 107 4.86 -5.93 2.34
CA LYS A 107 5.05 -7.25 2.95
C LYS A 107 3.98 -7.44 4.01
N ILE A 108 3.24 -8.53 3.90
CA ILE A 108 2.12 -8.83 4.77
C ILE A 108 2.27 -10.19 5.42
N ILE A 109 1.80 -10.31 6.65
CA ILE A 109 1.60 -11.58 7.34
C ILE A 109 0.14 -11.98 7.15
N ILE A 110 -0.05 -13.13 6.51
CA ILE A 110 -1.32 -13.83 6.37
C ILE A 110 -1.43 -14.81 7.54
N PRO A 111 -2.45 -14.69 8.41
CA PRO A 111 -2.64 -15.62 9.51
C PRO A 111 -2.92 -17.02 8.99
N GLY A 112 -2.46 -18.04 9.73
CA GLY A 112 -2.60 -19.45 9.34
C GLY A 112 -4.05 -19.94 9.30
N PHE A 113 -4.91 -19.31 10.10
CA PHE A 113 -6.35 -19.50 10.09
C PHE A 113 -7.03 -18.13 9.97
N ILE A 114 -8.04 -18.05 9.11
CA ILE A 114 -8.84 -16.84 8.95
C ILE A 114 -10.29 -17.22 8.66
N ALA A 115 -11.24 -16.46 9.18
CA ALA A 115 -12.65 -16.67 8.87
C ALA A 115 -12.97 -16.25 7.41
N PRO A 116 -14.04 -16.77 6.80
CA PRO A 116 -14.58 -16.18 5.58
C PRO A 116 -15.03 -14.73 5.83
N GLY A 117 -14.77 -13.81 4.89
CA GLY A 117 -15.16 -12.41 5.07
C GLY A 117 -14.40 -11.41 4.21
N ARG A 118 -14.76 -10.14 4.35
CA ARG A 118 -14.04 -9.01 3.78
C ARG A 118 -13.14 -8.40 4.84
N TYR A 119 -11.87 -8.22 4.50
CA TYR A 119 -10.83 -7.71 5.36
C TYR A 119 -10.22 -6.47 4.73
N LYS A 120 -9.80 -5.54 5.57
CA LYS A 120 -9.24 -4.28 5.13
C LYS A 120 -7.92 -4.02 5.83
N SER A 121 -6.93 -3.48 5.15
CA SER A 121 -5.83 -2.80 5.82
C SER A 121 -5.72 -1.40 5.26
N GLU A 122 -5.36 -0.45 6.12
CA GLU A 122 -5.11 0.94 5.72
C GLU A 122 -3.64 1.23 5.94
N ILE A 123 -3.00 1.77 4.91
CA ILE A 123 -1.64 2.30 4.95
C ILE A 123 -1.80 3.81 4.87
N ARG A 124 -1.08 4.58 5.67
CA ARG A 124 -1.05 6.04 5.55
C ARG A 124 0.28 6.46 4.99
N ALA A 125 0.21 7.22 3.90
CA ALA A 125 1.37 7.80 3.27
C ALA A 125 1.23 9.32 3.25
N ARG A 126 2.33 10.01 3.51
CA ARG A 126 2.49 11.45 3.37
C ARG A 126 3.38 11.74 2.18
N VAL A 127 3.11 12.84 1.50
CA VAL A 127 4.02 13.38 0.49
C VAL A 127 4.31 14.84 0.82
N ALA A 128 5.58 15.21 0.74
CA ALA A 128 6.08 16.55 1.00
C ALA A 128 7.06 16.99 -0.10
N TYR A 129 7.18 18.30 -0.34
CA TYR A 129 8.25 18.81 -1.21
C TYR A 129 9.60 18.64 -0.53
N LYS A 130 10.66 18.46 -1.32
CA LYS A 130 12.03 18.44 -0.80
C LYS A 130 12.34 19.67 0.07
N SER A 131 11.89 20.86 -0.37
CA SER A 131 12.09 22.13 0.33
C SER A 131 11.41 22.22 1.70
N ASP A 132 10.44 21.35 1.98
CA ASP A 132 9.62 21.41 3.19
C ASP A 132 10.11 20.43 4.26
N ILE A 133 11.17 19.65 3.97
CA ILE A 133 11.74 18.60 4.81
C ILE A 133 13.08 19.03 5.42
N ASP A 134 13.73 20.05 4.84
CA ASP A 134 15.02 20.61 5.27
C ASP A 134 14.86 21.71 6.34
#